data_AF-A0A372RQ16-F1
#
_entry.id   AF-A0A372RQ16-F1
#
_cell.length_a   1.000
_cell.length_b   1.000
_cell.length_c   1.000
_cell.angle_alpha   90.00
_cell.angle_beta   90.00
_cell.angle_gamma   90.00
#
_symmetry.space_group_name_H-M   'P 1'
#
loop_
_entity.id
_entity.type
_entity.pdbx_description
1 polymer ?
#
loop_
_entity_poly.entity_id
_entity_poly.type
_entity_poly.pdbx_seq_one_letter_code
_entity_poly.pdbx_strand_id
1 'polypeptide(L)'
;MDKLNSPYKFQLLFRGSRDGLSGEKFHEICDNQYRTVTVIKVKDGKEILRGYNPVECGPSFTMTLLYWGRVLILVVIVIVKKIFTKNRLEKPKVNLL
;
A
#
# COMPACT_ATOMS: atom_id res chain seq x y z
N MET A 1 14.32 -3.59 -23.35
CA MET A 1 13.34 -3.45 -22.24
C MET A 1 14.01 -4.00 -21.00
N ASP A 2 14.56 -3.12 -20.19
CA ASP A 2 15.33 -3.52 -19.02
C ASP A 2 14.42 -4.22 -18.03
N LYS A 3 14.76 -5.48 -17.75
CA LYS A 3 14.23 -6.23 -16.63
C LYS A 3 14.57 -5.40 -15.40
N LEU A 4 13.59 -4.64 -14.91
CA LEU A 4 13.73 -3.75 -13.78
C LEU A 4 14.16 -4.60 -12.58
N ASN A 5 15.47 -4.71 -12.34
CA ASN A 5 16.07 -5.32 -11.16
C ASN A 5 15.83 -4.37 -9.97
N SER A 6 14.56 -4.03 -9.75
CA SER A 6 14.11 -3.27 -8.61
C SER A 6 14.55 -4.03 -7.37
N PRO A 7 15.29 -3.40 -6.43
CA PRO A 7 15.68 -4.04 -5.17
C PRO A 7 14.48 -4.17 -4.22
N TYR A 8 13.26 -4.12 -4.75
CA TYR A 8 12.02 -4.14 -4.00
C TYR A 8 11.11 -5.24 -4.52
N LYS A 9 10.61 -6.06 -3.60
CA LYS A 9 9.49 -6.97 -3.82
C LYS A 9 8.24 -6.39 -3.17
N PHE A 10 7.12 -6.48 -3.87
CA PHE A 10 5.82 -6.13 -3.31
C PHE A 10 5.08 -7.40 -2.91
N GLN A 11 4.51 -7.41 -1.71
CA GLN A 11 3.66 -8.48 -1.22
C GLN A 11 2.25 -7.95 -1.00
N LEU A 12 1.25 -8.58 -1.62
CA LEU A 12 -0.14 -8.25 -1.39
C LEU A 12 -0.53 -8.59 0.06
N LEU A 13 -0.90 -7.58 0.82
CA LEU A 13 -1.40 -7.72 2.19
C LEU A 13 -2.92 -7.82 2.18
N PHE A 14 -3.59 -6.80 1.65
CA PHE A 14 -5.04 -6.66 1.69
C PHE A 14 -5.60 -6.36 0.30
N ARG A 15 -6.74 -6.96 -0.03
CA ARG A 15 -7.53 -6.66 -1.22
C ARG A 15 -9.00 -6.70 -0.85
N GLY A 16 -9.71 -5.58 -0.96
CA GLY A 16 -11.12 -5.49 -0.56
C GLY A 16 -12.04 -6.51 -1.23
N SER A 17 -11.79 -6.89 -2.49
CA SER A 17 -12.57 -7.92 -3.18
C SER A 17 -12.26 -9.36 -2.73
N ARG A 18 -11.14 -9.59 -2.03
CA ARG A 18 -10.70 -10.89 -1.50
C ARG A 18 -11.04 -11.02 -0.01
N ASP A 19 -10.75 -9.97 0.75
CA ASP A 19 -10.80 -9.99 2.22
C ASP A 19 -12.10 -9.35 2.76
N GLY A 20 -12.87 -8.68 1.92
CA GLY A 20 -14.00 -7.84 2.33
C GLY A 20 -13.56 -6.41 2.64
N LEU A 21 -14.51 -5.48 2.65
CA LEU A 21 -14.28 -4.05 2.91
C LEU A 21 -14.78 -3.63 4.30
N SER A 22 -14.38 -4.37 5.34
CA SER A 22 -14.64 -3.98 6.73
C SER A 22 -13.38 -3.37 7.38
N GLY A 23 -13.58 -2.37 8.23
CA GLY A 23 -12.49 -1.77 9.01
C GLY A 23 -11.82 -2.80 9.92
N GLU A 24 -12.60 -3.70 10.53
CA GLU A 24 -12.09 -4.79 11.36
C GLU A 24 -11.12 -5.70 10.61
N LYS A 25 -11.51 -6.20 9.42
CA LYS A 25 -10.64 -7.06 8.61
C LYS A 25 -9.39 -6.33 8.13
N PHE A 26 -9.53 -5.04 7.84
CA PHE A 26 -8.39 -4.19 7.50
C PHE A 26 -7.39 -4.13 8.65
N HIS A 27 -7.84 -3.80 9.86
CA HIS A 27 -6.97 -3.70 11.03
C HIS A 27 -6.33 -5.04 11.38
N GLU A 28 -7.08 -6.15 11.31
CA GLU A 28 -6.57 -7.50 11.50
C GLU A 28 -5.38 -7.82 10.57
N ILE A 29 -5.41 -7.33 9.32
CA ILE A 29 -4.40 -7.64 8.29
C ILE A 29 -3.28 -6.59 8.22
N CYS A 30 -3.63 -5.31 8.34
CA CYS A 30 -2.75 -4.20 7.98
C CYS A 30 -2.11 -3.51 9.18
N ASP A 31 -2.62 -3.66 10.40
CA ASP A 31 -2.00 -3.04 11.55
C ASP A 31 -0.58 -3.55 11.76
N ASN A 32 0.30 -2.69 12.27
CA ASN A 32 1.73 -2.94 12.46
C ASN A 32 2.52 -3.15 11.16
N GLN A 33 1.92 -2.91 9.98
CA GLN A 33 2.63 -3.01 8.70
C GLN A 33 3.31 -1.68 8.34
N TYR A 34 4.61 -1.73 8.12
CA TYR A 34 5.44 -0.60 7.69
C TYR A 34 5.65 -0.58 6.18
N ARG A 35 5.93 0.60 5.62
CA ARG A 35 6.33 0.79 4.21
C ARG A 35 5.31 0.18 3.26
N THR A 36 4.05 0.47 3.50
CA THR A 36 2.95 -0.02 2.69
C THR A 36 2.68 0.95 1.54
N VAL A 37 2.25 0.40 0.41
CA VAL A 37 1.71 1.16 -0.71
C VAL A 37 0.24 0.79 -0.82
N THR A 38 -0.60 1.81 -0.81
CA THR A 38 -2.04 1.70 -0.97
C THR A 38 -2.42 2.12 -2.37
N VAL A 39 -3.26 1.33 -3.02
CA VAL A 39 -3.86 1.61 -4.32
C VAL A 39 -5.37 1.49 -4.17
N ILE A 40 -6.07 2.53 -4.58
CA ILE A 40 -7.51 2.70 -4.44
C ILE A 40 -8.07 2.91 -5.84
N LYS A 41 -8.99 2.04 -6.27
CA LYS A 41 -9.77 2.24 -7.49
C LYS A 41 -11.20 2.59 -7.11
N VAL A 42 -11.65 3.76 -7.55
CA VAL A 42 -13.01 4.25 -7.44
C VAL A 42 -13.89 3.47 -8.43
N LYS A 43 -14.94 2.78 -7.96
CA LYS A 43 -15.89 2.12 -8.86
C LYS A 43 -16.57 3.17 -9.74
N ASP A 44 -16.78 2.81 -11.00
CA ASP A 44 -17.38 3.67 -12.03
C ASP A 44 -16.53 4.90 -12.41
N GLY A 45 -15.35 5.06 -11.81
CA GLY A 45 -14.34 6.04 -12.15
C GLY A 45 -13.14 5.44 -12.91
N LYS A 46 -12.45 6.30 -13.67
CA LYS A 46 -11.12 5.98 -14.23
C LYS A 46 -9.98 6.29 -13.25
N GLU A 47 -10.31 6.93 -12.13
CA GLU A 47 -9.35 7.41 -11.16
C GLU A 47 -8.77 6.27 -10.33
N ILE A 48 -7.45 6.31 -10.17
CA ILE A 48 -6.69 5.41 -9.30
C ILE A 48 -5.89 6.29 -8.35
N LEU A 49 -6.28 6.29 -7.08
CA LEU A 49 -5.54 6.97 -6.02
C LEU A 49 -4.44 6.04 -5.49
N ARG A 50 -3.28 6.62 -5.17
CA ARG A 50 -2.11 5.89 -4.69
C ARG A 50 -1.51 6.64 -3.51
N GLY A 51 -1.04 5.90 -2.51
CA GLY A 51 -0.37 6.47 -1.34
C GLY A 51 0.74 5.55 -0.86
N TYR A 52 1.84 6.14 -0.39
CA TYR A 52 2.91 5.41 0.30
C TYR A 52 2.92 5.81 1.76
N ASN A 53 2.83 4.83 2.65
CA ASN A 53 2.95 5.02 4.08
C ASN A 53 4.33 4.52 4.55
N PRO A 54 5.30 5.39 4.83
CA PRO A 54 6.61 4.98 5.34
C PRO A 54 6.58 4.52 6.80
N VAL A 55 5.61 5.03 7.57
CA VAL A 55 5.43 4.70 8.99
C VAL A 55 4.52 3.49 9.14
N GLU A 56 4.31 3.09 10.39
CA GLU A 56 3.41 2.00 10.73
C GLU A 56 1.96 2.33 10.31
N CYS A 57 1.29 1.36 9.69
CA CYS A 57 -0.16 1.38 9.57
C CYS A 57 -0.73 1.09 10.96
N GLY A 58 -1.31 2.12 11.59
CA GLY A 58 -1.87 2.03 12.94
C GLY A 58 -3.40 2.15 12.96
N PRO A 59 -4.01 2.04 14.15
CA PRO A 59 -5.47 2.04 14.33
C PRO A 59 -6.15 3.33 13.85
N SER A 60 -5.42 4.45 13.78
CA SER A 60 -5.90 5.72 13.23
C SER A 60 -6.13 5.69 11.71
N PHE A 61 -5.58 4.69 11.00
CA PHE A 61 -5.89 4.43 9.59
C PHE A 61 -7.13 3.55 9.47
N THR A 62 -8.22 3.98 10.07
CA THR A 62 -9.52 3.39 9.81
C THR A 62 -9.93 3.78 8.39
N MET A 63 -10.50 2.85 7.62
CA MET A 63 -11.05 3.11 6.26
C MET A 63 -12.09 4.25 6.20
N THR A 64 -12.49 4.76 7.38
CA THR A 64 -13.39 5.89 7.66
C THR A 64 -13.07 7.16 6.86
N LEU A 65 -11.85 7.38 6.40
CA LEU A 65 -11.52 8.52 5.53
C LEU A 65 -12.16 8.45 4.11
N LEU A 66 -12.77 7.33 3.70
CA LEU A 66 -13.50 7.22 2.43
C LEU A 66 -15.02 7.48 2.54
N TYR A 67 -15.56 7.65 3.76
CA TYR A 67 -17.01 7.65 4.01
C TYR A 67 -17.56 8.96 4.59
N TRP A 68 -16.77 10.02 4.65
CA TRP A 68 -17.21 11.34 5.12
C TRP A 68 -18.12 12.03 4.09
N GLY A 69 -19.38 11.57 4.04
CA GLY A 69 -20.47 12.21 3.29
C GLY A 69 -21.20 11.27 2.33
N ARG A 70 -21.98 10.30 2.84
CA ARG A 70 -23.10 9.61 2.16
C ARG A 70 -23.00 9.39 0.62
N VAL A 71 -21.87 8.91 0.12
CA VAL A 71 -21.79 8.26 -1.19
C VAL A 71 -20.99 6.99 -1.00
N LEU A 72 -21.64 5.83 -1.12
CA LEU A 72 -20.99 4.52 -1.07
C LEU A 72 -20.22 4.33 -2.38
N ILE A 73 -19.11 5.03 -2.54
CA ILE A 73 -18.16 4.73 -3.62
C ILE A 73 -17.60 3.35 -3.28
N LEU A 74 -17.95 2.33 -4.06
CA LEU A 74 -17.31 1.03 -3.94
C LEU A 74 -15.83 1.23 -4.32
N VAL A 75 -14.94 1.08 -3.34
CA VAL A 75 -13.51 1.24 -3.55
C VAL A 75 -12.85 -0.12 -3.54
N VAL A 76 -12.13 -0.47 -4.60
CA VAL A 76 -11.21 -1.61 -4.55
C VAL A 76 -9.90 -1.12 -3.93
N ILE A 77 -9.68 -1.50 -2.68
CA ILE A 77 -8.50 -1.13 -1.91
C ILE A 77 -7.51 -2.28 -2.00
N VAL A 78 -6.28 -1.98 -2.39
CA VAL A 78 -5.16 -2.90 -2.48
C VAL A 78 -4.02 -2.33 -1.68
N ILE A 79 -3.56 -3.07 -0.67
CA ILE A 79 -2.36 -2.71 0.10
C ILE A 79 -1.29 -3.74 -0.18
N VAL A 80 -0.11 -3.24 -0.53
CA VAL A 80 1.09 -4.06 -0.70
C VAL A 80 2.19 -3.59 0.25
N LYS A 81 2.94 -4.53 0.81
CA LYS A 81 4.15 -4.25 1.59
C LYS A 81 5.34 -4.11 0.65
N LYS A 82 6.13 -3.05 0.79
CA LYS A 82 7.40 -2.89 0.09
C LYS A 82 8.52 -3.54 0.90
N ILE A 83 9.13 -4.58 0.34
CA ILE A 83 10.21 -5.37 0.97
C ILE A 83 11.50 -5.13 0.19
N PHE A 84 12.59 -4.79 0.88
CA PHE A 84 13.90 -4.63 0.25
C PHE A 84 14.56 -6.00 0.06
N THR A 85 15.02 -6.30 -1.15
CA THR A 85 15.58 -7.61 -1.52
C THR A 85 17.09 -7.60 -1.70
N LYS A 86 17.73 -6.43 -1.80
CA LYS A 86 19.20 -6.34 -1.80
C LYS A 86 19.72 -6.10 -0.39
N ASN A 87 20.86 -6.68 -0.03
CA ASN A 87 21.53 -6.31 1.22
C ASN A 87 22.08 -4.88 1.09
N ARG A 88 21.91 -4.05 2.12
CA ARG A 88 22.35 -2.65 2.21
C ARG A 88 23.89 -2.48 2.26
N LEU A 89 24.66 -3.35 1.60
CA LEU A 89 26.13 -3.34 1.61
C LEU A 89 26.75 -2.89 0.27
N GLU A 90 25.99 -2.84 -0.82
CA GLU A 90 26.40 -2.05 -1.99
C GLU A 90 26.05 -0.58 -1.73
N LYS A 91 26.80 0.09 -0.85
CA LYS A 91 26.82 1.56 -0.85
C LYS A 91 27.25 1.99 -2.26
N PRO A 92 26.54 2.93 -2.92
CA PRO A 92 27.09 3.51 -4.13
C PRO A 92 28.48 4.06 -3.78
N LYS A 93 29.52 3.61 -4.48
CA LYS A 93 30.80 4.30 -4.48
C LYS A 93 30.52 5.70 -5.02
N VAL A 94 30.32 6.65 -4.12
CA VAL A 94 30.43 8.06 -4.46
C VAL A 94 31.91 8.23 -4.78
N ASN A 95 32.24 8.18 -6.07
CA ASN A 95 33.51 8.72 -6.52
C ASN A 95 33.36 10.24 -6.35
N LEU A 96 33.92 10.77 -5.27
CA LEU A 96 34.29 12.18 -5.25
C LEU A 96 35.38 12.36 -6.31
N LEU A 97 35.07 13.15 -7.34
CA LEU A 97 36.08 13.89 -8.08
C LEU A 97 36.52 15.09 -7.25
#